data_AF-A0A8B6H853-F1
#
_entry.id   AF-A0A8B6H853-F1
#
_cell.length_a   1.000
_cell.length_b   1.000
_cell.length_c   1.000
_cell.angle_alpha   90.00
_cell.angle_beta   90.00
_cell.angle_gamma   90.00
#
_symmetry.space_group_name_H-M   'P 1'
#
loop_
_entity.id
_entity.type
_entity.pdbx_description
1 polymer ?
#
loop_
_entity_poly.entity_id
_entity_poly.type
_entity_poly.pdbx_seq_one_letter_code
_entity_poly.pdbx_strand_id
1 'polypeptide(L)'
;MSSMRVGVQARIKKRAPLAMYVHCNSHVLNLCIAAAYSEKIAEHIGTEITRPRITSRQRHRANAESDNTEEYFRRNIAIPFCDILKTEMAVRFQTEDRKGATLFELLPVQITQLESADDLVTSLMLLEDDLLTPSSLRTEILLWKRLWEGQNVCDYPESLHECLKTIDEDVFPNVKHLKVACTLSISSCETERSFSTLRRTKTYLRNTMGEERLSGLVLMNVHHQDLKIDVGEICQIFISKNTRRMFEKCILNINKA
;
A
#
# COMPACT_ATOMS: atom_id res chain seq x y z
N MET A 1 -4.81 19.05 7.74
CA MET A 1 -4.09 18.46 8.89
C MET A 1 -5.14 17.94 9.85
N SER A 2 -5.23 16.61 9.99
CA SER A 2 -6.29 15.92 10.75
C SER A 2 -6.02 16.05 12.25
N SER A 3 -6.91 16.71 12.98
CA SER A 3 -6.88 16.71 14.44
C SER A 3 -7.79 15.60 14.98
N MET A 4 -7.55 15.19 16.23
CA MET A 4 -8.35 14.19 16.95
C MET A 4 -9.84 14.57 17.07
N ARG A 5 -10.16 15.86 16.89
CA ARG A 5 -11.53 16.40 16.96
C ARG A 5 -12.12 16.68 15.58
N VAL A 6 -11.29 16.91 14.56
CA VAL A 6 -11.70 17.27 13.20
C VAL A 6 -10.76 16.63 12.18
N GLY A 7 -11.25 15.63 11.45
CA GLY A 7 -10.48 14.95 10.40
C GLY A 7 -10.92 13.52 10.15
N VAL A 8 -10.24 12.84 9.23
CA VAL A 8 -10.49 11.45 8.84
C VAL A 8 -10.40 10.50 10.04
N GLN A 9 -9.42 10.69 10.93
CA GLN A 9 -9.27 9.95 12.19
C GLN A 9 -10.53 9.97 13.06
N ALA A 10 -11.13 11.15 13.26
CA ALA A 10 -12.33 11.30 14.07
C ALA A 10 -13.56 10.63 13.44
N ARG A 11 -13.63 10.60 12.10
CA ARG A 11 -14.72 9.92 11.36
C ARG A 11 -14.57 8.39 11.38
N ILE A 12 -13.35 7.88 11.28
CA ILE A 12 -13.06 6.44 11.38
C ILE A 12 -13.38 5.94 12.79
N LYS A 13 -12.92 6.63 13.84
CA LYS A 13 -13.23 6.26 15.22
C LYS A 13 -14.72 6.31 15.59
N LYS A 14 -15.53 7.11 14.88
CA LYS A 14 -17.00 7.09 15.05
C LYS A 14 -17.66 5.81 14.55
N ARG A 15 -17.10 5.16 13.52
CA ARG A 15 -17.65 3.93 12.93
C ARG A 15 -16.99 2.67 13.50
N ALA A 16 -15.70 2.72 13.78
CA ALA A 16 -14.93 1.63 14.36
C ALA A 16 -14.11 2.18 15.54
N PRO A 17 -14.66 2.17 16.77
CA PRO A 17 -14.01 2.81 17.93
C PRO A 17 -12.68 2.15 18.33
N LEU A 18 -12.50 0.87 17.97
CA LEU A 18 -11.27 0.11 18.18
C LEU A 18 -10.25 0.29 17.04
N ALA A 19 -10.60 0.99 15.95
CA ALA A 19 -9.68 1.17 14.83
C ALA A 19 -8.50 2.07 15.23
N MET A 20 -7.29 1.53 15.13
CA MET A 20 -6.04 2.28 15.23
C MET A 20 -5.89 3.14 13.97
N TYR A 21 -5.86 4.46 14.16
CA TYR A 21 -5.55 5.39 13.08
C TYR A 21 -4.05 5.67 13.09
N VAL A 22 -3.35 5.15 12.09
CA VAL A 22 -1.93 5.39 11.86
C VAL A 22 -1.81 6.45 10.76
N HIS A 23 -1.06 7.53 11.00
CA HIS A 23 -0.72 8.47 9.92
C HIS A 23 0.13 7.73 8.87
N CYS A 24 0.09 8.11 7.59
CA CYS A 24 0.96 7.46 6.61
C CYS A 24 2.43 7.62 7.05
N ASN A 25 3.10 6.50 7.38
CA ASN A 25 4.48 6.49 7.88
C ASN A 25 5.49 7.03 6.85
N SER A 26 5.08 7.13 5.58
CA SER A 26 5.78 7.88 4.54
C SER A 26 5.92 9.38 4.89
N HIS A 27 5.02 9.97 5.70
CA HIS A 27 5.17 11.34 6.21
C HIS A 27 6.20 11.45 7.35
N VAL A 28 6.21 10.48 8.28
CA VAL A 28 7.19 10.41 9.38
C VAL A 28 8.59 10.13 8.83
N LEU A 29 8.70 9.17 7.90
CA LEU A 29 9.92 8.89 7.15
C LEU A 29 10.39 10.12 6.35
N ASN A 30 9.49 10.82 5.64
CA ASN A 30 9.86 12.06 4.94
C ASN A 30 10.33 13.17 5.89
N LEU A 31 9.81 13.25 7.12
CA LEU A 31 10.30 14.19 8.13
C LEU A 31 11.69 13.79 8.66
N CYS A 32 11.92 12.50 8.89
CA CYS A 32 13.22 11.96 9.31
C CYS A 32 14.28 12.08 8.20
N ILE A 33 13.92 11.78 6.95
CA ILE A 33 14.78 11.98 5.78
C ILE A 33 15.04 13.48 5.59
N ALA A 34 14.03 14.35 5.66
CA ALA A 34 14.25 15.79 5.56
C ALA A 34 15.18 16.33 6.67
N ALA A 35 15.12 15.76 7.88
CA ALA A 35 16.03 16.09 8.97
C ALA A 35 17.44 15.51 8.75
N ALA A 36 17.59 14.26 8.32
CA ALA A 36 18.90 13.65 8.04
C ALA A 36 19.58 14.27 6.81
N TYR A 37 18.81 14.63 5.78
CA TYR A 37 19.29 15.34 4.60
C TYR A 37 19.54 16.82 4.88
N SER A 38 19.00 17.36 5.99
CA SER A 38 19.29 18.72 6.41
C SER A 38 20.76 18.90 6.80
N GLU A 39 21.46 17.85 7.25
CA GLU A 39 22.91 17.90 7.50
C GLU A 39 23.71 18.17 6.22
N LYS A 40 23.49 17.36 5.19
CA LYS A 40 24.18 17.50 3.90
C LYS A 40 23.80 18.80 3.17
N ILE A 41 22.54 19.22 3.28
CA ILE A 41 22.07 20.49 2.71
C ILE A 41 22.64 21.68 3.50
N ALA A 42 22.73 21.58 4.82
CA ALA A 42 23.29 22.61 5.70
C ALA A 42 24.79 22.81 5.45
N GLU A 43 25.55 21.72 5.25
CA GLU A 43 26.95 21.76 4.79
C GLU A 43 27.08 22.43 3.42
N HIS A 44 26.17 22.13 2.48
CA HIS A 44 26.20 22.69 1.13
C HIS A 44 25.78 24.18 1.08
N ILE A 45 24.96 24.63 2.03
CA ILE A 45 24.46 26.01 2.14
C ILE A 45 25.31 26.84 3.13
N GLY A 46 26.23 26.22 3.86
CA GLY A 46 27.11 26.88 4.83
C GLY A 46 26.38 27.37 6.09
N THR A 47 25.32 26.67 6.50
CA THR A 47 24.49 27.02 7.66
C THR A 47 24.66 25.99 8.77
N GLU A 48 24.80 26.42 10.02
CA GLU A 48 24.85 25.50 11.16
C GLU A 48 23.45 24.97 11.52
N ILE A 49 23.38 23.67 11.83
CA ILE A 49 22.15 23.02 12.25
C ILE A 49 21.83 23.48 13.67
N THR A 50 20.75 24.23 13.81
CA THR A 50 20.28 24.74 15.09
C THR A 50 19.07 23.96 15.57
N ARG A 51 18.97 23.80 16.90
CA ARG A 51 17.81 23.17 17.52
C ARG A 51 16.51 23.88 17.10
N PRO A 52 15.44 23.15 16.75
CA PRO A 52 14.13 23.76 16.49
C PRO A 52 13.65 24.54 17.71
N ARG A 53 12.87 25.61 17.50
CA ARG A 53 12.31 26.41 18.60
C ARG A 53 11.49 25.54 19.55
N ILE A 54 11.92 25.45 20.80
CA ILE A 54 11.19 24.78 21.88
C ILE A 54 10.28 25.80 22.55
N THR A 55 8.99 25.48 22.67
CA THR A 55 8.01 26.29 23.39
C THR A 55 7.63 25.60 24.70
N SER A 56 7.39 26.35 25.76
CA SER A 56 7.12 25.84 27.12
C SER A 56 5.96 24.84 27.21
N ARG A 57 5.00 24.87 26.27
CA ARG A 57 3.94 23.88 26.14
C ARG A 57 3.98 23.23 24.76
N GLN A 58 4.42 21.98 24.69
CA GLN A 58 4.28 21.13 23.51
C GLN A 58 3.50 19.88 23.91
N ARG A 59 2.30 19.71 23.34
CA ARG A 59 1.44 18.54 23.61
C ARG A 59 1.60 17.40 22.60
N HIS A 60 2.23 17.67 21.46
CA HIS A 60 2.24 16.77 20.30
C HIS A 60 3.64 16.40 19.82
N ARG A 61 4.71 16.83 20.50
CA ARG A 61 6.10 16.56 20.10
C ARG A 61 6.88 16.02 21.29
N ALA A 62 7.74 15.02 21.05
CA ALA A 62 8.71 14.56 22.03
C ALA A 62 9.74 15.68 22.27
N ASN A 63 10.01 15.96 23.54
CA ASN A 63 10.90 17.04 23.96
C ASN A 63 11.66 16.63 25.23
N ALA A 64 12.28 15.45 25.17
CA ALA A 64 13.26 15.03 26.16
C ALA A 64 14.39 16.06 26.19
N GLU A 65 14.82 16.42 27.40
CA GLU A 65 15.94 17.34 27.61
C GLU A 65 17.21 16.75 27.00
N SER A 66 18.04 17.62 26.45
CA SER A 66 19.27 17.27 25.74
C SER A 66 20.25 18.42 25.86
N ASP A 67 21.52 18.11 26.09
CA ASP A 67 22.54 19.13 26.33
C ASP A 67 23.03 19.73 25.01
N ASN A 68 23.10 18.90 23.96
CA ASN A 68 23.64 19.25 22.65
C ASN A 68 22.61 19.06 21.51
N THR A 69 22.83 19.73 20.38
CA THR A 69 21.96 19.62 19.19
C THR A 69 21.90 18.19 18.64
N GLU A 70 23.03 17.49 18.58
CA GLU A 70 23.10 16.08 18.16
C GLU A 70 22.26 15.19 19.09
N GLU A 71 22.38 15.42 20.39
CA GLU A 71 21.66 14.64 21.40
C GLU A 71 20.15 14.91 21.36
N TYR A 72 19.74 16.14 21.05
CA TYR A 72 18.34 16.48 20.78
C TYR A 72 17.77 15.62 19.64
N PHE A 73 18.47 15.58 18.50
CA PHE A 73 18.02 14.81 17.33
C PHE A 73 18.04 13.31 17.61
N ARG A 74 19.05 12.81 18.33
CA ARG A 74 19.13 11.41 18.73
C ARG A 74 17.96 11.00 19.62
N ARG A 75 17.70 11.76 20.70
CA ARG A 75 16.66 11.44 21.71
C ARG A 75 15.24 11.67 21.22
N ASN A 76 14.99 12.75 20.47
CA ASN A 76 13.63 13.17 20.11
C ASN A 76 13.20 12.77 18.70
N ILE A 77 14.14 12.38 17.83
CA ILE A 77 13.84 11.99 16.44
C ILE A 77 14.31 10.56 16.16
N ALA A 78 15.61 10.28 16.28
CA ALA A 78 16.18 9.02 15.82
C ALA A 78 15.71 7.82 16.65
N ILE A 79 15.79 7.88 17.98
CA ILE A 79 15.35 6.78 18.85
C ILE A 79 13.85 6.52 18.70
N PRO A 80 12.95 7.53 18.81
CA PRO A 80 11.52 7.31 18.58
C PRO A 80 11.22 6.75 17.18
N PHE A 81 11.95 7.18 16.16
CA PHE A 81 11.81 6.63 14.81
C PHE A 81 12.21 5.15 14.75
N CYS A 82 13.34 4.77 15.33
CA CYS A 82 13.78 3.38 15.42
C CYS A 82 12.79 2.52 16.21
N ASP A 83 12.26 3.04 17.31
CA ASP A 83 11.24 2.35 18.11
C ASP A 83 9.96 2.14 17.31
N ILE A 84 9.49 3.18 16.60
CA ILE A 84 8.35 3.08 15.69
C ILE A 84 8.63 2.03 14.62
N LEU A 85 9.77 2.09 13.92
CA LEU A 85 10.11 1.10 12.90
C LEU A 85 10.11 -0.33 13.47
N LYS A 86 10.67 -0.51 14.66
CA LYS A 86 10.71 -1.80 15.34
C LYS A 86 9.29 -2.29 15.67
N THR A 87 8.43 -1.42 16.22
CA THR A 87 7.04 -1.75 16.51
C THR A 87 6.27 -2.07 15.22
N GLU A 88 6.43 -1.28 14.17
CA GLU A 88 5.74 -1.49 12.89
C GLU A 88 6.21 -2.78 12.21
N MET A 89 7.51 -3.09 12.25
CA MET A 89 8.03 -4.38 11.78
C MET A 89 7.47 -5.53 12.62
N ALA A 90 7.44 -5.38 13.95
CA ALA A 90 6.91 -6.41 14.83
C ALA A 90 5.42 -6.65 14.61
N VAL A 91 4.64 -5.60 14.32
CA VAL A 91 3.21 -5.69 13.98
C VAL A 91 3.00 -6.27 12.59
N ARG A 92 3.73 -5.80 11.57
CA ARG A 92 3.54 -6.21 10.16
C ARG A 92 4.04 -7.63 9.87
N PHE A 93 5.01 -8.12 10.64
CA PHE A 93 5.55 -9.47 10.52
C PHE A 93 5.16 -10.34 11.72
N GLN A 94 3.97 -10.14 12.28
CA GLN A 94 3.41 -11.07 13.26
C GLN A 94 3.23 -12.46 12.64
N THR A 95 3.24 -13.49 13.47
CA THR A 95 3.11 -14.89 13.03
C THR A 95 1.81 -15.14 12.24
N GLU A 96 0.74 -14.41 12.54
CA GLU A 96 -0.52 -14.49 11.80
C GLU A 96 -0.42 -13.88 10.39
N ASP A 97 0.30 -12.76 10.24
CA ASP A 97 0.50 -12.09 8.95
C ASP A 97 1.55 -12.80 8.07
N ARG A 98 2.38 -13.67 8.66
CA ARG A 98 3.35 -14.51 7.93
C ARG A 98 2.70 -15.67 7.18
N LYS A 99 1.43 -15.96 7.40
CA LYS A 99 0.72 -17.02 6.66
C LYS A 99 0.72 -16.76 5.15
N GLY A 100 0.66 -15.50 4.72
CA GLY A 100 0.79 -15.16 3.30
C GLY A 100 2.21 -15.38 2.75
N ALA A 101 3.22 -15.42 3.62
CA ALA A 101 4.60 -15.64 3.20
C ALA A 101 4.86 -17.10 2.80
N THR A 102 4.14 -18.06 3.39
CA THR A 102 4.27 -19.49 3.04
C THR A 102 3.83 -19.79 1.62
N LEU A 103 2.99 -18.92 1.01
CA LEU A 103 2.64 -19.01 -0.41
C LEU A 103 3.86 -18.81 -1.32
N PHE A 104 4.89 -18.07 -0.87
CA PHE A 104 6.13 -17.94 -1.62
C PHE A 104 7.06 -19.15 -1.48
N GLU A 105 6.81 -20.05 -0.54
CA GLU A 105 7.52 -21.35 -0.46
C GLU A 105 7.17 -22.28 -1.64
N LEU A 106 6.08 -21.97 -2.36
CA LEU A 106 5.74 -22.66 -3.62
C LEU A 106 6.71 -22.34 -4.77
N LEU A 107 7.56 -21.32 -4.64
CA LEU A 107 8.56 -21.00 -5.65
C LEU A 107 9.54 -22.16 -5.85
N PRO A 108 9.98 -22.45 -7.09
CA PRO A 108 10.87 -23.57 -7.40
C PRO A 108 12.14 -23.60 -6.53
N VAL A 109 12.74 -22.44 -6.27
CA VAL A 109 13.94 -22.31 -5.44
C VAL A 109 13.71 -22.74 -3.99
N GLN A 110 12.51 -22.53 -3.46
CA GLN A 110 12.15 -22.84 -2.07
C GLN A 110 11.63 -24.28 -1.97
N ILE A 111 10.69 -24.67 -2.84
CA ILE A 111 10.04 -25.98 -2.77
C ILE A 111 11.01 -27.15 -2.97
N THR A 112 12.05 -26.96 -3.78
CA THR A 112 13.09 -28.00 -4.01
C THR A 112 14.03 -28.16 -2.82
N GLN A 113 14.12 -27.16 -1.93
CA GLN A 113 14.94 -27.20 -0.72
C GLN A 113 14.17 -27.72 0.52
N LEU A 114 12.85 -27.90 0.42
CA LEU A 114 12.04 -28.34 1.56
C LEU A 114 12.40 -29.77 1.99
N GLU A 115 12.77 -29.95 3.26
CA GLU A 115 13.02 -31.29 3.83
C GLU A 115 11.70 -32.07 4.01
N SER A 116 10.65 -31.39 4.47
CA SER A 116 9.32 -31.96 4.69
C SER A 116 8.25 -31.11 4.00
N ALA A 117 7.32 -31.77 3.30
CA ALA A 117 6.14 -31.11 2.75
C ALA A 117 5.03 -30.90 3.80
N ASP A 118 5.11 -31.58 4.95
CA ASP A 118 4.01 -31.59 5.93
C ASP A 118 3.84 -30.23 6.63
N ASP A 119 4.92 -29.49 6.86
CA ASP A 119 4.86 -28.15 7.46
C ASP A 119 4.22 -27.12 6.51
N LEU A 120 4.57 -27.20 5.23
CA LEU A 120 3.98 -26.36 4.18
C LEU A 120 2.50 -26.69 3.99
N VAL A 121 2.14 -27.98 3.94
CA VAL A 121 0.74 -28.43 3.86
C VAL A 121 -0.06 -27.91 5.05
N THR A 122 0.47 -28.04 6.27
CA THR A 122 -0.20 -27.56 7.49
C THR A 122 -0.45 -26.05 7.42
N SER A 123 0.52 -25.31 6.92
CA SER A 123 0.42 -23.85 6.78
C SER A 123 -0.59 -23.44 5.70
N LEU A 124 -0.62 -24.13 4.56
CA LEU A 124 -1.56 -23.86 3.46
C LEU A 124 -2.97 -24.36 3.74
N MET A 125 -3.14 -25.38 4.59
CA MET A 125 -4.45 -25.83 5.08
C MET A 125 -5.18 -24.77 5.91
N LEU A 126 -4.48 -23.76 6.42
CA LEU A 126 -5.15 -22.61 7.05
C LEU A 126 -5.94 -21.75 6.04
N LEU A 127 -5.70 -21.94 4.74
CA LEU A 127 -6.42 -21.32 3.62
C LEU A 127 -7.42 -22.30 2.99
N GLU A 128 -7.92 -23.29 3.74
CA GLU A 128 -8.81 -24.35 3.24
C GLU A 128 -10.00 -23.80 2.44
N ASP A 129 -10.58 -22.68 2.87
CA ASP A 129 -11.71 -22.03 2.20
C ASP A 129 -11.40 -21.54 0.77
N ASP A 130 -10.12 -21.28 0.47
CA ASP A 130 -9.64 -20.82 -0.83
C ASP A 130 -9.10 -21.97 -1.70
N LEU A 131 -9.11 -23.22 -1.21
CA LEU A 131 -8.63 -24.39 -1.94
C LEU A 131 -9.78 -25.13 -2.62
N LEU A 132 -9.56 -25.54 -3.87
CA LEU A 132 -10.59 -26.25 -4.65
C LEU A 132 -10.82 -27.66 -4.10
N THR A 133 -9.73 -28.33 -3.74
CA THR A 133 -9.71 -29.70 -3.22
C THR A 133 -8.65 -29.82 -2.11
N PRO A 134 -8.98 -29.41 -0.87
CA PRO A 134 -8.02 -29.45 0.24
C PRO A 134 -7.40 -30.84 0.45
N SER A 135 -8.20 -31.89 0.33
CA SER A 135 -7.75 -33.28 0.55
C SER A 135 -6.63 -33.74 -0.39
N SER A 136 -6.48 -33.15 -1.58
CA SER A 136 -5.43 -33.48 -2.56
C SER A 136 -4.19 -32.58 -2.46
N LEU A 137 -4.21 -31.53 -1.62
CA LEU A 137 -3.13 -30.54 -1.52
C LEU A 137 -1.77 -31.18 -1.24
N ARG A 138 -1.72 -32.15 -0.32
CA ARG A 138 -0.46 -32.84 0.05
C ARG A 138 0.16 -33.57 -1.13
N THR A 139 -0.65 -34.33 -1.87
CA THR A 139 -0.17 -35.04 -3.06
C THR A 139 0.26 -34.07 -4.15
N GLU A 140 -0.46 -32.96 -4.30
CA GLU A 140 -0.17 -31.93 -5.28
C GLU A 140 1.16 -31.21 -4.99
N ILE A 141 1.43 -30.87 -3.72
CA ILE A 141 2.71 -30.25 -3.29
C ILE A 141 3.89 -31.21 -3.50
N LEU A 142 3.71 -32.50 -3.25
CA LEU A 142 4.76 -33.50 -3.50
C LEU A 142 5.04 -33.66 -5.00
N LEU A 143 3.99 -33.68 -5.84
CA LEU A 143 4.13 -33.71 -7.30
C LEU A 143 4.77 -32.42 -7.81
N TRP A 144 4.42 -31.29 -7.22
CA TRP A 144 4.95 -29.97 -7.55
C TRP A 144 6.45 -29.89 -7.27
N LYS A 145 6.88 -30.33 -6.08
CA LYS A 145 8.29 -30.45 -5.72
C LYS A 145 9.04 -31.30 -6.75
N ARG A 146 8.50 -32.48 -7.07
CA ARG A 146 9.12 -33.41 -8.03
C ARG A 146 9.22 -32.84 -9.45
N LEU A 147 8.22 -32.07 -9.87
CA LEU A 147 8.22 -31.41 -11.19
C LEU A 147 9.38 -30.44 -11.32
N TRP A 148 9.65 -29.64 -10.28
CA TRP A 148 10.75 -28.68 -10.28
C TRP A 148 12.11 -29.34 -10.05
N GLU A 149 12.21 -30.40 -9.23
CA GLU A 149 13.44 -31.21 -9.12
C GLU A 149 13.90 -31.83 -10.45
N GLY A 150 12.96 -32.07 -11.37
CA GLY A 150 13.27 -32.58 -12.71
C GLY A 150 13.73 -31.50 -13.71
N GLN A 151 13.65 -30.22 -13.34
CA GLN A 151 14.05 -29.08 -14.17
C GLN A 151 15.46 -28.60 -13.79
N ASN A 152 16.15 -27.91 -14.70
CA ASN A 152 17.42 -27.28 -14.35
C ASN A 152 17.17 -26.05 -13.48
N VAL A 153 18.01 -25.85 -12.46
CA VAL A 153 17.92 -24.71 -11.54
C VAL A 153 18.00 -23.36 -12.27
N CYS A 154 18.73 -23.29 -13.38
CA CYS A 154 18.87 -22.07 -14.20
C CYS A 154 17.57 -21.65 -14.90
N ASP A 155 16.62 -22.58 -15.07
CA ASP A 155 15.35 -22.35 -15.77
C ASP A 155 14.20 -22.06 -14.78
N TYR A 156 14.51 -21.90 -13.48
CA TYR A 156 13.51 -21.65 -12.47
C TYR A 156 12.93 -20.23 -12.60
N PRO A 157 11.60 -20.10 -12.78
CA PRO A 157 10.96 -18.79 -12.76
C PRO A 157 11.19 -18.07 -11.42
N GLU A 158 11.48 -16.77 -11.50
CA GLU A 158 11.71 -15.91 -10.34
C GLU A 158 10.41 -15.47 -9.65
N SER A 159 9.27 -15.60 -10.35
CA SER A 159 7.97 -15.13 -9.88
C SER A 159 6.92 -16.22 -9.86
N LEU A 160 6.08 -16.22 -8.82
CA LEU A 160 4.98 -17.16 -8.69
C LEU A 160 3.98 -17.02 -9.85
N HIS A 161 3.80 -15.81 -10.38
CA HIS A 161 2.95 -15.57 -11.54
C HIS A 161 3.43 -16.35 -12.78
N GLU A 162 4.73 -16.35 -13.03
CA GLU A 162 5.32 -17.07 -14.16
C GLU A 162 5.26 -18.58 -13.96
N CYS A 163 5.48 -19.07 -12.73
CA CYS A 163 5.20 -20.46 -12.39
C CYS A 163 3.77 -20.78 -12.80
N LEU A 164 2.78 -20.08 -12.22
CA LEU A 164 1.35 -20.32 -12.41
C LEU A 164 0.87 -20.20 -13.86
N LYS A 165 1.62 -19.55 -14.75
CA LYS A 165 1.27 -19.42 -16.17
C LYS A 165 1.56 -20.69 -16.97
N THR A 166 2.61 -21.43 -16.64
CA THR A 166 3.09 -22.58 -17.42
C THR A 166 2.39 -23.90 -17.08
N ILE A 167 1.60 -23.92 -16.01
CA ILE A 167 1.03 -25.16 -15.46
C ILE A 167 -0.40 -25.41 -15.94
N ASP A 168 -0.68 -26.70 -16.10
CA ASP A 168 -2.00 -27.25 -16.33
C ASP A 168 -2.87 -27.26 -15.06
N GLU A 169 -4.06 -26.68 -15.16
CA GLU A 169 -5.02 -26.53 -14.07
C GLU A 169 -5.61 -27.89 -13.64
N ASP A 170 -5.66 -28.87 -14.53
CA ASP A 170 -6.19 -30.20 -14.22
C ASP A 170 -5.23 -31.01 -13.34
N VAL A 171 -3.92 -30.76 -13.47
CA VAL A 171 -2.89 -31.48 -12.70
C VAL A 171 -2.64 -30.81 -11.35
N PHE A 172 -2.73 -29.48 -11.30
CA PHE A 172 -2.45 -28.70 -10.10
C PHE A 172 -3.57 -27.68 -9.78
N PRO A 173 -4.79 -28.16 -9.44
CA PRO A 173 -5.94 -27.29 -9.22
C PRO A 173 -5.76 -26.38 -8.00
N ASN A 174 -5.20 -26.87 -6.89
CA ASN A 174 -5.03 -26.06 -5.68
C ASN A 174 -3.94 -25.00 -5.86
N VAL A 175 -2.78 -25.39 -6.41
CA VAL A 175 -1.67 -24.45 -6.66
C VAL A 175 -2.10 -23.38 -7.66
N LYS A 176 -2.89 -23.73 -8.69
CA LYS A 176 -3.47 -22.77 -9.63
C LYS A 176 -4.48 -21.83 -8.96
N HIS A 177 -5.26 -22.30 -7.98
CA HIS A 177 -6.21 -21.45 -7.25
C HIS A 177 -5.52 -20.48 -6.29
N LEU A 178 -4.34 -20.84 -5.77
CA LEU A 178 -3.47 -19.98 -4.96
C LEU A 178 -2.87 -18.79 -5.75
N LYS A 179 -3.35 -18.47 -6.95
CA LYS A 179 -3.14 -17.17 -7.65
C LYS A 179 -3.45 -15.96 -6.78
N VAL A 180 -4.30 -16.10 -5.75
CA VAL A 180 -4.52 -15.08 -4.71
C VAL A 180 -3.19 -14.58 -4.14
N ALA A 181 -2.19 -15.44 -3.98
CA ALA A 181 -0.85 -15.06 -3.55
C ALA A 181 -0.21 -13.97 -4.42
N CYS A 182 -0.43 -14.02 -5.74
CA CYS A 182 0.07 -13.03 -6.68
C CYS A 182 -0.62 -11.66 -6.56
N THR A 183 -1.76 -11.60 -5.85
CA THR A 183 -2.51 -10.36 -5.60
C THR A 183 -2.20 -9.75 -4.23
N LEU A 184 -1.45 -10.45 -3.38
CA LEU A 184 -1.04 -9.94 -2.07
C LEU A 184 0.00 -8.82 -2.28
N SER A 185 -0.38 -7.60 -1.93
CA SER A 185 0.55 -6.46 -1.98
C SER A 185 1.65 -6.63 -0.93
N ILE A 186 2.87 -6.97 -1.39
CA ILE A 186 4.04 -7.17 -0.50
C ILE A 186 4.46 -5.83 0.15
N SER A 187 4.21 -4.70 -0.52
CA SER A 187 4.57 -3.36 -0.02
C SER A 187 3.40 -2.37 -0.11
N SER A 188 3.38 -1.40 0.80
CA SER A 188 2.44 -0.26 0.70
C SER A 188 2.77 0.71 -0.45
N CYS A 189 3.85 0.47 -1.20
CA CYS A 189 4.33 1.36 -2.26
C CYS A 189 3.35 1.47 -3.43
N GLU A 190 2.52 0.46 -3.69
CA GLU A 190 1.45 0.55 -4.71
C GLU A 190 0.45 1.65 -4.37
N THR A 191 0.15 1.82 -3.07
CA THR A 191 -0.76 2.87 -2.61
C THR A 191 -0.15 4.27 -2.71
N GLU A 192 1.18 4.42 -2.82
CA GLU A 192 1.83 5.74 -2.94
C GLU A 192 1.47 6.43 -4.26
N ARG A 193 1.29 5.68 -5.34
CA ARG A 193 0.81 6.22 -6.62
C ARG A 193 -0.61 6.78 -6.47
N SER A 194 -1.48 6.06 -5.78
CA SER A 194 -2.86 6.48 -5.49
C SER A 194 -2.91 7.67 -4.53
N PHE A 195 -2.09 7.69 -3.47
CA PHE A 195 -1.99 8.80 -2.53
C PHE A 195 -1.37 10.05 -3.14
N SER A 196 -0.35 9.91 -3.98
CA SER A 196 0.25 11.01 -4.74
C SER A 196 -0.77 11.61 -5.70
N THR A 197 -1.50 10.75 -6.41
CA THR A 197 -2.59 11.16 -7.29
C THR A 197 -3.68 11.92 -6.52
N LEU A 198 -4.14 11.36 -5.40
CA LEU A 198 -5.12 12.00 -4.53
C LEU A 198 -4.63 13.35 -3.98
N ARG A 199 -3.36 13.44 -3.59
CA ARG A 199 -2.74 14.70 -3.17
C ARG A 199 -2.72 15.70 -4.31
N ARG A 200 -2.35 15.31 -5.53
CA ARG A 200 -2.37 16.19 -6.72
C ARG A 200 -3.78 16.67 -7.00
N THR A 201 -4.77 15.78 -7.10
CA THR A 201 -6.17 16.15 -7.38
C THR A 201 -6.74 17.11 -6.33
N LYS A 202 -6.47 16.86 -5.04
CA LYS A 202 -6.97 17.69 -3.93
C LYS A 202 -6.22 19.01 -3.77
N THR A 203 -4.89 19.00 -3.87
CA THR A 203 -4.04 20.17 -3.59
C THR A 203 -3.97 21.12 -4.78
N TYR A 204 -3.88 20.59 -6.00
CA TYR A 204 -3.79 21.40 -7.22
C TYR A 204 -5.06 22.22 -7.45
N LEU A 205 -6.23 21.60 -7.24
CA LEU A 205 -7.51 22.26 -7.49
C LEU A 205 -7.92 23.23 -6.37
N ARG A 206 -7.29 23.21 -5.18
CA ARG A 206 -7.61 24.04 -4.00
C ARG A 206 -9.11 24.17 -3.68
N ASN A 207 -9.94 23.25 -4.16
CA ASN A 207 -11.39 23.32 -4.07
C ASN A 207 -11.90 22.52 -2.88
N THR A 208 -12.87 23.09 -2.16
CA THR A 208 -13.69 22.31 -1.23
C THR A 208 -14.52 21.32 -2.04
N MET A 209 -14.22 20.02 -1.87
CA MET A 209 -14.94 18.93 -2.51
C MET A 209 -15.35 17.88 -1.48
N GLY A 210 -16.52 17.28 -1.68
CA GLY A 210 -16.98 16.14 -0.88
C GLY A 210 -16.14 14.88 -1.16
N GLU A 211 -16.14 13.95 -0.22
CA GLU A 211 -15.35 12.71 -0.31
C GLU A 211 -15.74 11.87 -1.54
N GLU A 212 -17.03 11.72 -1.85
CA GLU A 212 -17.48 10.96 -3.03
C GLU A 212 -16.94 11.53 -4.34
N ARG A 213 -16.98 12.86 -4.50
CA ARG A 213 -16.44 13.53 -5.68
C ARG A 213 -14.92 13.35 -5.78
N LEU A 214 -14.21 13.44 -4.65
CA LEU A 214 -12.76 13.22 -4.62
C LEU A 214 -12.41 11.79 -5.03
N SER A 215 -13.06 10.79 -4.42
CA SER A 215 -12.83 9.39 -4.72
C SER A 215 -13.12 9.07 -6.18
N GLY A 216 -14.25 9.55 -6.71
CA GLY A 216 -14.61 9.36 -8.12
C GLY A 216 -13.57 9.96 -9.07
N LEU A 217 -13.11 11.20 -8.83
CA LEU A 217 -12.10 11.86 -9.66
C LEU A 217 -10.74 11.15 -9.60
N VAL A 218 -10.34 10.64 -8.43
CA VAL A 218 -9.09 9.90 -8.27
C VAL A 218 -9.17 8.56 -9.02
N LEU A 219 -10.28 7.83 -8.90
CA LEU A 219 -10.49 6.58 -9.63
C LEU A 219 -10.47 6.80 -11.14
N MET A 220 -11.16 7.83 -11.63
CA MET A 220 -11.12 8.20 -13.05
C MET A 220 -9.70 8.50 -13.52
N ASN A 221 -8.89 9.19 -12.72
CA ASN A 221 -7.52 9.54 -13.09
C ASN A 221 -6.57 8.34 -13.05
N VAL A 222 -6.73 7.43 -12.08
CA VAL A 222 -5.91 6.21 -11.98
C VAL A 222 -6.21 5.27 -13.14
N HIS A 223 -7.49 5.08 -13.47
CA HIS A 223 -7.95 4.13 -14.48
C HIS A 223 -8.31 4.78 -15.82
N HIS A 224 -7.82 5.98 -16.10
CA HIS A 224 -8.21 6.75 -17.30
C HIS A 224 -7.91 6.04 -18.63
N GLN A 225 -6.94 5.10 -18.64
CA GLN A 225 -6.59 4.31 -19.83
C GLN A 225 -7.57 3.17 -20.09
N ASP A 226 -8.13 2.59 -19.02
CA ASP A 226 -9.06 1.45 -19.08
C ASP A 226 -10.52 1.91 -19.14
N LEU A 227 -10.81 3.12 -18.63
CA LEU A 227 -12.14 3.74 -18.66
C LEU A 227 -12.37 4.45 -20.00
N LYS A 228 -13.13 3.81 -20.89
CA LYS A 228 -13.70 4.47 -22.07
C LYS A 228 -14.82 5.42 -21.63
N ILE A 229 -14.47 6.69 -21.46
CA ILE A 229 -15.44 7.71 -21.06
C ILE A 229 -16.11 8.27 -22.32
N ASP A 230 -17.41 8.01 -22.49
CA ASP A 230 -18.21 8.68 -23.51
C ASP A 230 -18.59 10.09 -23.01
N VAL A 231 -17.94 11.09 -23.60
CA VAL A 231 -18.20 12.51 -23.28
C VAL A 231 -19.64 12.89 -23.64
N GLY A 232 -20.21 12.31 -24.69
CA GLY A 232 -21.58 12.59 -25.14
C GLY A 232 -22.63 12.14 -24.11
N GLU A 233 -22.46 10.94 -23.57
CA GLU A 233 -23.34 10.42 -22.51
C GLU A 233 -23.22 11.28 -21.24
N ILE A 234 -21.99 11.65 -20.85
CA ILE A 234 -21.77 12.53 -19.69
C ILE A 234 -22.46 13.88 -19.89
N CYS A 235 -22.36 14.46 -21.09
CA CYS A 235 -23.05 15.71 -21.42
C CYS A 235 -24.58 15.55 -21.26
N GLN A 236 -25.17 14.47 -21.76
CA GLN A 236 -26.61 14.22 -21.59
C GLN A 236 -27.02 14.02 -20.13
N ILE A 237 -26.23 13.27 -19.34
CA ILE A 237 -26.48 13.09 -17.90
C ILE A 237 -26.34 14.42 -17.16
N PHE A 238 -25.37 15.26 -17.53
CA PHE A 238 -25.20 16.57 -16.93
C PHE A 238 -26.36 17.51 -17.24
N ILE A 239 -26.81 17.53 -18.50
CA ILE A 239 -27.97 18.32 -18.97
C ILE A 239 -29.24 17.90 -18.22
N SER A 240 -29.51 16.59 -18.13
CA SER A 240 -30.71 16.08 -17.46
C SER A 240 -30.71 16.35 -15.95
N LYS A 241 -29.56 16.29 -15.28
CA LYS A 241 -29.45 16.55 -13.82
C LYS A 241 -29.38 18.04 -13.46
N ASN A 242 -28.94 18.92 -14.36
CA ASN A 242 -28.74 20.35 -14.09
C ASN A 242 -29.52 21.26 -15.04
N THR A 243 -30.82 20.97 -15.22
CA THR A 243 -31.73 21.74 -16.10
C THR A 243 -31.73 23.26 -15.84
N ARG A 244 -31.48 23.70 -14.59
CA ARG A 244 -31.46 25.12 -14.21
C ARG A 244 -30.11 25.84 -14.37
N ARG A 245 -29.01 25.12 -14.61
CA ARG A 245 -27.65 25.71 -14.76
C ARG A 245 -27.17 25.78 -16.20
N MET A 246 -28.02 25.36 -17.14
CA MET A 246 -27.78 25.51 -18.56
C MET A 246 -27.90 26.99 -18.93
N PHE A 247 -26.76 27.71 -18.94
CA PHE A 247 -26.67 28.94 -19.71
C PHE A 247 -26.73 28.52 -21.19
N GLU A 248 -27.95 28.50 -21.73
CA GLU A 248 -28.35 27.96 -23.05
C GLU A 248 -27.49 28.43 -24.24
N LYS A 249 -26.64 29.45 -24.08
CA LYS A 249 -25.89 30.05 -25.19
C LYS A 249 -24.41 29.71 -25.30
N CYS A 250 -23.75 29.17 -24.27
CA CYS A 250 -22.28 29.08 -24.29
C CYS A 250 -21.68 27.70 -24.62
N ILE A 251 -22.43 26.59 -24.46
CA ILE A 251 -21.86 25.24 -24.65
C ILE A 251 -22.25 24.61 -26.00
N LEU A 252 -23.35 25.03 -26.63
CA LEU A 252 -23.85 24.43 -27.86
C LEU A 252 -23.25 24.99 -29.16
N ASN A 253 -22.31 25.94 -29.09
CA ASN A 253 -21.66 26.54 -30.27
C ASN A 253 -20.36 25.83 -30.72
N ILE A 254 -20.24 24.52 -30.53
CA ILE A 254 -19.09 23.76 -31.07
C ILE A 254 -19.32 23.32 -32.53
N ASN A 255 -20.54 23.46 -33.09
CA ASN A 255 -20.85 22.99 -34.45
C ASN A 255 -21.49 24.05 -35.37
N LYS A 256 -20.99 25.29 -35.39
CA LYS A 256 -21.23 26.21 -36.53
C LYS A 256 -20.02 27.11 -36.80
N ALA A 257 -19.24 26.69 -37.80
CA ALA A 257 -18.32 27.41 -38.70
C ALA A 257 -16.95 26.73 -38.77
#